data_AF-A0A1Z9KMX8-F1
#
_entry.id   AF-A0A1Z9KMX8-F1
#
_cell.length_a   1.000
_cell.length_b   1.000
_cell.length_c   1.000
_cell.angle_alpha   90.00
_cell.angle_beta   90.00
_cell.angle_gamma   90.00
#
_symmetry.space_group_name_H-M   'P 1'
#
loop_
_entity.id
_entity.type
_entity.pdbx_description
1 polymer ?
#
loop_
_entity_poly.entity_id
_entity_poly.type
_entity_poly.pdbx_seq_one_letter_code
_entity_poly.pdbx_strand_id
1 'polypeptide(L)'
;MKWIILWLLIDAGSAQVDYPPQQEVVQAAAIYPWDQVRSLSIAWCESYHSPTAVNSKSDDHGAWQVSRPYWEEIFRGRTWDRRYTAEGSAAMAWHIFSWGEKRFGDGWQLWTCGRYK
;
A
#
# COMPACT_ATOMS: atom_id res chain seq x y z
N MET A 1 26.30 28.71 9.98
CA MET A 1 24.96 29.10 10.52
C MET A 1 23.81 28.92 9.53
N LYS A 2 23.93 29.29 8.24
CA LYS A 2 22.84 29.11 7.24
C LYS A 2 22.38 27.65 7.00
N TRP A 3 23.27 26.68 7.20
CA TRP A 3 22.96 25.26 6.98
C TRP A 3 22.09 24.64 8.09
N ILE A 4 22.25 25.07 9.35
CA ILE A 4 21.51 24.51 10.49
C ILE A 4 20.01 24.85 10.40
N ILE A 5 19.69 26.04 9.90
CA ILE A 5 18.29 26.46 9.67
C ILE A 5 17.64 25.60 8.59
N LEU A 6 18.38 25.23 7.54
CA LEU A 6 17.86 24.37 6.47
C LEU A 6 17.51 22.96 7.00
N TRP A 7 18.35 22.40 7.86
CA TRP A 7 18.09 21.09 8.50
C TRP A 7 16.91 21.13 9.48
N LEU A 8 16.79 22.19 10.28
CA LEU A 8 15.65 22.36 11.20
C LEU A 8 14.33 22.58 10.46
N LEU A 9 14.34 23.20 9.28
CA LEU A 9 13.16 23.36 8.44
C LEU A 9 12.72 22.04 7.78
N ILE A 10 13.68 21.18 7.40
CA ILE A 10 13.38 19.83 6.92
C ILE A 10 12.75 19.01 8.05
N ASP A 11 13.35 18.99 9.24
CA ASP A 11 12.85 18.24 10.40
C ASP A 11 11.44 18.70 10.84
N ALA A 12 11.23 20.02 10.91
CA ALA A 12 9.91 20.59 11.23
C ALA A 12 8.86 20.30 10.16
N GLY A 13 9.26 20.23 8.88
CA GLY A 13 8.39 19.84 7.77
C GLY A 13 8.03 18.36 7.78
N SER A 14 8.91 17.47 8.24
CA SER A 14 8.65 16.04 8.36
C SER A 14 7.91 15.63 9.63
N ALA A 15 7.90 16.46 10.68
CA ALA A 15 7.21 16.17 11.94
C ALA A 15 5.70 16.47 11.94
N GLN A 16 5.20 17.16 10.91
CA GLN A 16 3.83 17.71 10.90
C GLN A 16 3.11 17.59 9.56
N VAL A 17 3.49 16.64 8.71
CA VAL A 17 2.57 16.22 7.66
C VAL A 17 1.65 15.18 8.27
N ASP A 18 0.52 15.63 8.82
CA ASP A 18 -0.67 14.80 8.70
C ASP A 18 -0.77 14.49 7.21
N TYR A 19 -0.34 13.29 6.81
CA TYR A 19 -0.60 12.78 5.48
C TYR A 19 -1.94 12.06 5.64
N PRO A 20 -3.10 12.73 5.48
CA PRO A 20 -4.41 12.14 5.76
C PRO A 20 -4.64 10.75 5.14
N PRO A 21 -4.08 10.40 3.95
CA PRO A 21 -4.24 9.05 3.41
C PRO A 21 -3.58 7.96 4.27
N GLN A 22 -2.57 8.27 5.07
CA GLN A 22 -1.92 7.30 5.95
C GLN A 22 -2.87 6.78 7.02
N GLN A 23 -3.68 7.65 7.63
CA GLN A 23 -4.65 7.23 8.64
C GLN A 23 -5.74 6.35 8.03
N GLU A 24 -6.21 6.68 6.82
CA GLU A 24 -7.18 5.85 6.09
C GLU A 24 -6.60 4.47 5.74
N VAL A 25 -5.33 4.39 5.34
CA VAL A 25 -4.64 3.11 5.10
C VAL A 25 -4.49 2.30 6.39
N VAL A 26 -4.18 2.94 7.51
CA VAL A 26 -4.11 2.28 8.83
C VAL A 26 -5.47 1.72 9.23
N GLN A 27 -6.54 2.49 9.07
CA GLN A 27 -7.91 2.05 9.37
C GLN A 27 -8.35 0.93 8.44
N ALA A 28 -8.09 1.05 7.14
CA ALA A 28 -8.41 0.01 6.16
C ALA A 28 -7.63 -1.29 6.44
N ALA A 29 -6.37 -1.18 6.87
CA ALA A 29 -5.56 -2.33 7.25
C ALA A 29 -6.11 -3.07 8.47
N ALA A 30 -6.73 -2.37 9.42
CA ALA A 30 -7.27 -2.94 10.65
C ALA A 30 -8.56 -3.76 10.44
N ILE A 31 -9.20 -3.68 9.26
CA ILE A 31 -10.46 -4.39 8.97
C ILE A 31 -10.23 -5.90 8.80
N TYR A 32 -9.04 -6.31 8.37
CA TYR A 32 -8.77 -7.68 7.93
C TYR A 32 -7.87 -8.44 8.91
N PRO A 33 -8.07 -9.77 9.07
CA PRO A 33 -7.37 -10.56 10.08
C PRO A 33 -5.96 -11.03 9.63
N TRP A 34 -5.24 -10.24 8.84
CA TRP A 34 -3.80 -10.44 8.61
C TRP A 34 -2.97 -9.91 9.79
N ASP A 35 -1.67 -10.18 9.78
CA ASP A 35 -0.75 -9.42 10.62
C ASP A 35 -0.75 -7.94 10.17
N GLN A 36 -1.35 -7.07 11.01
CA GLN A 36 -1.52 -5.66 10.70
C GLN A 36 -0.18 -4.93 10.54
N VAL A 37 0.84 -5.28 11.34
CA VAL A 37 2.16 -4.65 11.27
C VAL A 37 2.84 -5.00 9.95
N ARG A 38 2.77 -6.27 9.52
CA ARG A 38 3.30 -6.71 8.22
C ARG A 38 2.55 -6.08 7.06
N SER A 39 1.22 -6.01 7.13
CA SER A 39 0.40 -5.35 6.11
C SER A 39 0.78 -3.87 5.93
N LEU A 40 0.91 -3.14 7.04
CA LEU A 40 1.32 -1.74 7.02
C LEU A 40 2.76 -1.56 6.54
N SER A 41 3.65 -2.48 6.89
CA SER A 41 5.03 -2.47 6.38
C SER A 41 5.08 -2.64 4.86
N ILE A 42 4.23 -3.52 4.31
CA ILE A 42 4.08 -3.71 2.86
C ILE A 42 3.50 -2.45 2.22
N ALA A 43 2.39 -1.92 2.72
CA ALA A 43 1.79 -0.72 2.15
C ALA A 43 2.74 0.49 2.19
N TRP A 44 3.58 0.61 3.23
CA TRP A 44 4.61 1.65 3.30
C TRP A 44 5.66 1.46 2.21
N CYS A 45 6.15 0.23 2.06
CA CYS A 45 7.18 -0.11 1.10
C CYS A 45 6.73 0.06 -0.35
N GLU A 46 5.49 -0.33 -0.64
CA GLU A 46 4.90 -0.36 -1.96
C GLU A 46 4.48 1.04 -2.45
N SER A 47 3.94 1.88 -1.56
CA SER A 47 3.30 3.12 -1.97
C SER A 47 3.55 4.32 -1.06
N TYR A 48 4.38 4.18 -0.02
CA TYR A 48 4.44 5.13 1.10
C TYR A 48 3.05 5.40 1.70
N HIS A 49 2.23 4.35 1.82
CA HIS A 49 0.82 4.42 2.28
C HIS A 49 -0.05 5.37 1.44
N SER A 50 0.23 5.51 0.14
CA SER A 50 -0.58 6.34 -0.75
C SER A 50 -1.66 5.50 -1.45
N PRO A 51 -2.96 5.70 -1.16
CA PRO A 51 -4.05 5.02 -1.86
C PRO A 51 -4.10 5.34 -3.35
N THR A 52 -3.51 6.45 -3.80
CA THR A 52 -3.52 6.86 -5.21
C THR A 52 -2.22 6.55 -5.94
N ALA A 53 -1.30 5.81 -5.30
CA ALA A 53 -0.04 5.42 -5.93
C ALA A 53 -0.27 4.61 -7.21
N VAL A 54 0.53 4.93 -8.22
CA VAL A 54 0.59 4.22 -9.50
C VAL A 54 2.05 3.98 -9.84
N ASN A 55 2.41 2.72 -10.02
CA ASN A 55 3.68 2.36 -10.62
C ASN A 55 3.45 2.00 -12.09
N SER A 56 3.76 2.94 -12.99
CA SER A 56 3.52 2.78 -14.43
C SER A 56 4.43 1.74 -15.11
N LYS A 57 5.53 1.32 -14.45
CA LYS A 57 6.45 0.32 -15.03
C LYS A 57 5.88 -1.09 -14.94
N SER A 58 5.24 -1.42 -13.82
CA SER A 58 4.61 -2.73 -13.56
C SER A 58 3.08 -2.70 -13.57
N ASP A 59 2.49 -1.52 -13.74
CA ASP A 59 1.04 -1.28 -13.77
C ASP A 59 0.35 -1.73 -12.46
N ASP A 60 0.97 -1.33 -11.34
CA ASP A 60 0.48 -1.60 -9.99
C ASP A 60 -0.18 -0.36 -9.38
N HIS A 61 -1.26 -0.58 -8.63
CA HIS A 61 -2.14 0.49 -8.17
C HIS A 61 -2.50 0.41 -6.69
N GLY A 62 -2.64 1.58 -6.09
CA GLY A 62 -3.14 1.74 -4.73
C GLY A 62 -2.11 1.48 -3.65
N ALA A 63 -2.58 1.51 -2.41
CA ALA A 63 -1.72 1.48 -1.23
C ALA A 63 -0.92 0.17 -1.10
N TRP A 64 -1.47 -0.95 -1.55
CA TRP A 64 -0.80 -2.27 -1.56
C TRP A 64 -0.26 -2.67 -2.94
N GLN A 65 -0.21 -1.75 -3.90
CA GLN A 65 0.29 -1.96 -5.26
C GLN A 65 -0.29 -3.22 -5.92
N VAL A 66 -1.61 -3.25 -6.08
CA VAL A 66 -2.31 -4.35 -6.75
C VAL A 66 -2.05 -4.29 -8.25
N SER A 67 -1.48 -5.38 -8.79
CA SER A 67 -1.09 -5.47 -10.19
C SER A 67 -2.28 -5.60 -11.14
N ARG A 68 -2.44 -4.65 -12.05
CA ARG A 68 -3.52 -4.65 -13.04
C ARG A 68 -3.47 -5.84 -13.99
N PRO A 69 -2.31 -6.21 -14.60
CA PRO A 69 -2.24 -7.31 -15.55
C PRO A 69 -2.73 -8.66 -15.01
N TYR A 70 -2.66 -8.85 -13.69
CA TYR A 70 -3.03 -10.11 -13.04
C TYR A 70 -4.41 -10.09 -12.40
N TRP A 71 -4.84 -8.94 -11.87
CA TRP A 71 -5.99 -8.90 -10.95
C TRP A 71 -7.18 -8.07 -11.45
N GLU A 72 -7.03 -7.23 -12.48
CA GLU A 72 -8.15 -6.42 -12.99
C GLU A 72 -9.30 -7.30 -13.50
N GLU A 73 -8.98 -8.39 -14.20
CA GLU A 73 -9.98 -9.34 -14.69
C GLU A 73 -10.71 -10.07 -13.55
N ILE A 74 -10.09 -10.22 -12.38
CA ILE A 74 -10.71 -10.85 -11.22
C ILE A 74 -11.66 -9.86 -10.52
N PHE A 75 -11.25 -8.61 -10.39
CA PHE A 75 -12.02 -7.61 -9.65
C PHE A 75 -13.13 -6.95 -10.47
N ARG A 76 -12.93 -6.72 -11.78
CA ARG A 76 -13.85 -6.15 -12.79
C ARG A 76 -14.70 -4.93 -12.39
N GLY A 77 -14.79 -3.95 -13.29
CA GLY A 77 -15.72 -2.82 -13.17
C GLY A 77 -15.59 -2.06 -11.85
N ARG A 78 -16.71 -1.82 -11.16
CA ARG A 78 -16.78 -0.96 -9.96
C ARG A 78 -15.85 -1.38 -8.82
N THR A 79 -15.48 -2.66 -8.72
CA THR A 79 -14.51 -3.09 -7.70
C THR A 79 -13.14 -2.52 -8.04
N TRP A 80 -12.67 -2.73 -9.28
CA TRP A 80 -11.36 -2.24 -9.75
C TRP A 80 -11.24 -0.72 -9.67
N ASP A 81 -12.33 0.01 -9.93
CA ASP A 81 -12.38 1.47 -9.81
C ASP A 81 -12.08 1.96 -8.39
N ARG A 82 -12.35 1.14 -7.37
CA ARG A 82 -12.06 1.47 -5.96
C ARG A 82 -10.61 1.24 -5.55
N ARG A 83 -9.74 0.76 -6.44
CA ARG A 83 -8.30 0.52 -6.13
C ARG A 83 -7.57 1.75 -5.61
N TYR A 84 -8.08 2.95 -5.92
CA TYR A 84 -7.52 4.22 -5.47
C TYR A 84 -8.07 4.74 -4.14
N THR A 85 -8.92 3.97 -3.48
CA THR A 85 -9.40 4.24 -2.11
C THR A 85 -8.65 3.32 -1.14
N ALA A 86 -8.38 3.78 0.09
CA ALA A 86 -7.70 2.96 1.09
C ALA A 86 -8.45 1.64 1.35
N GLU A 87 -9.77 1.73 1.53
CA GLU A 87 -10.67 0.57 1.73
C GLU A 87 -10.66 -0.38 0.53
N GLY A 88 -10.82 0.14 -0.70
CA GLY A 88 -10.85 -0.70 -1.89
C GLY A 88 -9.52 -1.37 -2.18
N SER A 89 -8.41 -0.66 -1.96
CA SER A 89 -7.06 -1.22 -2.08
C SER A 89 -6.82 -2.31 -1.02
N ALA A 90 -7.22 -2.08 0.24
CA ALA A 90 -7.12 -3.08 1.30
C ALA A 90 -7.98 -4.33 1.00
N ALA A 91 -9.20 -4.14 0.49
CA ALA A 91 -10.09 -5.25 0.13
C ALA A 91 -9.50 -6.14 -0.97
N MET A 92 -8.91 -5.54 -2.01
CA MET A 92 -8.22 -6.29 -3.06
C MET A 92 -6.98 -6.99 -2.52
N ALA A 93 -6.16 -6.29 -1.73
CA ALA A 93 -4.98 -6.87 -1.12
C ALA A 93 -5.33 -8.05 -0.22
N TRP A 94 -6.40 -7.95 0.57
CA TRP A 94 -6.89 -9.03 1.42
C TRP A 94 -7.32 -10.25 0.61
N HIS A 95 -8.01 -10.04 -0.52
CA HIS A 95 -8.37 -11.13 -1.42
C HIS A 95 -7.12 -11.86 -1.94
N ILE A 96 -6.12 -11.11 -2.39
CA ILE A 96 -4.86 -11.67 -2.91
C ILE A 96 -4.09 -12.39 -1.81
N PHE A 97 -4.00 -11.79 -0.62
CA PHE A 97 -3.38 -12.38 0.56
C PHE A 97 -4.05 -13.71 0.92
N SER A 98 -5.38 -13.73 1.04
CA SER A 98 -6.16 -14.92 1.38
C SER A 98 -6.00 -16.03 0.34
N TRP A 99 -5.90 -15.65 -0.94
CA TRP A 99 -5.63 -16.60 -2.01
C TRP A 99 -4.21 -17.17 -1.91
N GLY A 100 -3.21 -16.32 -1.68
CA GLY A 100 -1.81 -16.71 -1.54
C GLY A 100 -1.59 -17.63 -0.34
N GLU A 101 -2.24 -17.35 0.79
CA GLU A 101 -2.18 -18.16 1.99
C GLU A 101 -2.70 -19.57 1.72
N LYS A 102 -3.85 -19.68 1.05
CA LYS A 102 -4.41 -20.98 0.65
C LYS A 102 -3.54 -21.71 -0.37
N ARG A 103 -2.90 -20.99 -1.28
CA ARG A 103 -2.17 -21.57 -2.41
C ARG A 103 -0.74 -21.98 -2.06
N PHE A 104 -0.10 -21.26 -1.15
CA PHE A 104 1.33 -21.39 -0.85
C PHE A 104 1.68 -21.46 0.64
N GLY A 105 0.73 -21.20 1.54
CA GLY A 105 0.98 -21.16 2.99
C GLY A 105 1.53 -19.83 3.52
N ASP A 106 1.84 -18.86 2.65
CA ASP A 106 2.14 -17.47 3.03
C ASP A 106 1.36 -16.51 2.12
N GLY A 107 0.41 -15.78 2.70
CA GLY A 107 -0.39 -14.81 1.95
C GLY A 107 0.41 -13.63 1.41
N TRP A 108 1.57 -13.32 2.00
CA TRP A 108 2.41 -12.22 1.55
C TRP A 108 3.46 -12.62 0.51
N GLN A 109 3.49 -13.89 0.08
CA GLN A 109 4.50 -14.39 -0.86
C GLN A 109 4.52 -13.65 -2.21
N LEU A 110 3.39 -13.06 -2.61
CA LEU A 110 3.27 -12.30 -3.85
C LEU A 110 3.82 -10.87 -3.77
N TRP A 111 4.14 -10.39 -2.57
CA TRP A 111 4.72 -9.06 -2.37
C TRP A 111 6.22 -9.17 -2.19
N THR A 112 6.94 -8.49 -3.07
CA THR A 112 8.39 -8.38 -3.01
C THR A 112 8.76 -6.97 -2.56
N CYS A 113 8.39 -6.60 -1.34
CA CYS A 113 8.89 -5.37 -0.73
C CYS A 113 10.42 -5.49 -0.61
N GLY A 114 11.12 -4.86 -1.55
CA GLY A 114 12.56 -4.93 -1.71
C GLY A 114 12.92 -4.51 -3.12
N ARG A 115 13.47 -3.29 -3.26
CA ARG A 115 14.24 -2.92 -4.45
C ARG A 115 15.13 -4.11 -4.78
N TYR A 116 15.02 -4.61 -6.01
CA TYR A 116 15.79 -5.72 -6.59
C TYR A 116 17.12 -5.96 -5.85
N LYS A 117 17.37 -7.21 -5.44
CA LYS A 117 18.76 -7.62 -5.22
C LYS A 117 19.57 -7.41 -6.49
#